data_AF-A7I6M6-F1
#
_entry.id   AF-A7I6M6-F1
#
_cell.length_a   1.000
_cell.length_b   1.000
_cell.length_c   1.000
_cell.angle_alpha   90.00
_cell.angle_beta   90.00
_cell.angle_gamma   90.00
#
_symmetry.space_group_name_H-M   'P 1'
#
loop_
_entity.id
_entity.type
_entity.pdbx_description
1 polymer ?
#
loop_
_entity_poly.entity_id
_entity_poly.type
_entity_poly.pdbx_seq_one_letter_code
_entity_poly.pdbx_strand_id
1 'polypeptide(L)'
;MTPRSEVCTMVKHSEYMEAFFGVELNQKFEDTINELREVEENLKELSHEIAKLGETKEAEELSESVKECRAVAYENAQVIKDVRTFLDFYLKSDKTSTHIILERDAYMKIYQIFKWDGADVRDLRRWIVDLREICDKIGLNIRDLLNFKKLTSQPVPPELVKFPVYALDRQGYCLTGPAFDMVLHIDEVREQMDSNSNA
;
A
#
# COMPACT_ATOMS: atom_id res chain seq x y z
N MET A 1 -38.88 4.38 26.10
CA MET A 1 -38.76 4.07 24.66
C MET A 1 -37.48 4.71 24.15
N THR A 2 -36.42 3.92 24.04
CA THR A 2 -35.13 4.35 23.47
C THR A 2 -35.07 3.88 22.02
N PRO A 3 -34.73 4.74 21.04
CA PRO A 3 -34.38 4.24 19.73
C PRO A 3 -32.98 3.63 19.80
N ARG A 4 -32.90 2.40 19.27
CA ARG A 4 -31.68 1.60 19.13
C ARG A 4 -30.71 2.28 18.17
N SER A 5 -29.43 2.16 18.51
CA SER A 5 -28.26 2.57 17.75
C SER A 5 -28.30 2.12 16.28
N GLU A 6 -28.14 3.07 15.37
CA GLU A 6 -27.69 2.81 14.00
C GLU A 6 -26.22 2.40 14.03
N VAL A 7 -25.99 1.09 14.11
CA VAL A 7 -24.70 0.47 13.75
C VAL A 7 -24.92 -0.15 12.38
N CYS A 8 -24.51 0.53 11.30
CA CYS A 8 -24.17 -0.08 10.00
C CYS A 8 -23.92 1.03 8.96
N THR A 9 -22.74 1.05 8.33
CA THR A 9 -22.56 1.16 6.86
C THR A 9 -21.10 1.29 6.43
N MET A 10 -20.21 1.89 7.25
CA MET A 10 -18.83 2.15 6.78
C MET A 10 -17.95 0.88 6.67
N VAL A 11 -18.05 -0.06 7.61
CA VAL A 11 -17.24 -1.30 7.60
C VAL A 11 -17.49 -2.13 6.33
N LYS A 12 -18.76 -2.23 5.91
CA LYS A 12 -19.14 -2.96 4.70
C LYS A 12 -18.58 -2.33 3.42
N HIS A 13 -18.36 -1.02 3.38
CA HIS A 13 -17.89 -0.34 2.17
C HIS A 13 -16.36 -0.49 1.99
N SER A 14 -15.60 -0.53 3.10
CA SER A 14 -14.16 -0.83 3.08
C SER A 14 -13.88 -2.27 2.66
N GLU A 15 -14.54 -3.24 3.29
CA GLU A 15 -14.36 -4.68 2.96
C GLU A 15 -14.75 -4.98 1.51
N TYR A 16 -15.80 -4.33 0.99
CA TYR A 16 -16.23 -4.52 -0.40
C TYR A 16 -15.27 -3.88 -1.40
N MET A 17 -14.65 -2.74 -1.06
CA MET A 17 -13.61 -2.11 -1.89
C MET A 17 -12.29 -2.89 -1.81
N GLU A 18 -11.91 -3.40 -0.64
CA GLU A 18 -10.77 -4.31 -0.46
C GLU A 18 -10.96 -5.59 -1.27
N ALA A 19 -12.14 -6.20 -1.22
CA ALA A 19 -12.48 -7.37 -2.04
C ALA A 19 -12.51 -7.01 -3.54
N PHE A 20 -13.09 -5.87 -3.92
CA PHE A 20 -13.20 -5.45 -5.32
C PHE A 20 -11.84 -5.15 -5.96
N PHE A 21 -11.00 -4.35 -5.29
CA PHE A 21 -9.66 -4.03 -5.78
C PHE A 21 -8.68 -5.19 -5.60
N GLY A 22 -8.81 -6.00 -4.55
CA GLY A 22 -8.03 -7.22 -4.39
C GLY A 22 -8.31 -8.22 -5.50
N VAL A 23 -9.58 -8.36 -5.90
CA VAL A 23 -9.97 -9.17 -7.06
C VAL A 23 -9.44 -8.56 -8.36
N GLU A 24 -9.54 -7.23 -8.58
CA GLU A 24 -9.01 -6.60 -9.80
C GLU A 24 -7.47 -6.69 -9.90
N LEU A 25 -6.76 -6.53 -8.78
CA LEU A 25 -5.31 -6.62 -8.73
C LEU A 25 -4.83 -8.06 -8.90
N ASN A 26 -5.47 -9.03 -8.23
CA ASN A 26 -5.21 -10.45 -8.44
C ASN A 26 -5.49 -10.84 -9.89
N GLN A 27 -6.57 -10.33 -10.49
CA GLN A 27 -6.84 -10.56 -11.91
C GLN A 27 -5.73 -9.97 -12.79
N LYS A 28 -5.26 -8.75 -12.54
CA LYS A 28 -4.12 -8.17 -13.28
C LYS A 28 -2.83 -8.96 -13.11
N PHE A 29 -2.59 -9.54 -11.93
CA PHE A 29 -1.45 -10.42 -11.71
C PHE A 29 -1.56 -11.71 -12.51
N GLU A 30 -2.73 -12.36 -12.49
CA GLU A 30 -3.03 -13.54 -13.30
C GLU A 30 -2.91 -13.23 -14.80
N ASP A 31 -3.46 -12.10 -15.24
CA ASP A 31 -3.35 -11.63 -16.63
C ASP A 31 -1.89 -11.43 -17.02
N THR A 32 -1.09 -10.76 -16.18
CA THR A 32 0.36 -10.57 -16.42
C THR A 32 1.10 -11.90 -16.50
N ILE A 33 0.81 -12.87 -15.62
CA ILE A 33 1.43 -14.20 -15.65
C ILE A 33 1.06 -14.94 -16.95
N ASN A 34 -0.19 -14.80 -17.42
CA ASN A 34 -0.65 -15.38 -18.67
C ASN A 34 0.00 -14.72 -19.89
N GLU A 35 0.11 -13.38 -19.91
CA GLU A 35 0.82 -12.64 -20.97
C GLU A 35 2.29 -13.07 -21.05
N LEU A 36 2.98 -13.20 -19.91
CA LEU A 36 4.35 -13.71 -19.87
C LEU A 36 4.45 -15.14 -20.42
N ARG A 37 3.44 -15.99 -20.17
CA ARG A 37 3.39 -17.35 -20.73
C ARG A 37 3.24 -17.31 -22.25
N GLU A 38 2.39 -16.44 -22.77
CA GLU A 38 2.20 -16.27 -24.21
C GLU A 38 3.49 -15.78 -24.89
N VAL A 39 4.18 -14.81 -24.30
CA VAL A 39 5.47 -14.33 -24.84
C VAL A 39 6.54 -15.42 -24.77
N GLU A 40 6.58 -16.22 -23.69
CA GLU A 40 7.46 -17.40 -23.57
C GLU A 40 7.21 -18.40 -24.72
N GLU A 41 5.96 -18.72 -25.00
CA GLU A 41 5.55 -19.65 -26.06
C GLU A 41 5.92 -19.09 -27.45
N ASN A 42 5.60 -17.83 -27.72
CA ASN A 42 5.92 -17.15 -28.97
C ASN A 42 7.43 -17.14 -29.27
N LEU A 43 8.27 -16.91 -28.25
CA LEU A 43 9.74 -16.94 -28.42
C LEU A 43 10.27 -18.36 -28.67
N LYS A 44 9.66 -19.39 -28.07
CA LYS A 44 9.99 -20.78 -28.37
C LYS A 44 9.62 -21.16 -29.79
N GLU A 45 8.44 -20.76 -30.25
CA GLU A 45 8.00 -20.95 -31.63
C GLU A 45 8.92 -20.22 -32.60
N LEU A 46 9.25 -18.95 -32.35
CA LEU A 46 10.22 -18.20 -33.15
C LEU A 46 11.58 -18.91 -33.21
N SER A 47 12.07 -19.43 -32.08
CA SER A 47 13.32 -20.22 -32.05
C SER A 47 13.23 -21.47 -32.94
N HIS A 48 12.08 -22.15 -32.97
CA HIS A 48 11.83 -23.28 -33.87
C HIS A 48 11.72 -22.88 -35.35
N GLU A 49 11.11 -21.73 -35.66
CA GLU A 49 11.04 -21.22 -37.03
C GLU A 49 12.42 -20.81 -37.56
N ILE A 50 13.22 -20.12 -36.73
CA ILE A 50 14.61 -19.77 -37.08
C ILE A 50 15.43 -21.04 -37.34
N ALA A 51 15.22 -22.12 -36.56
CA ALA A 51 15.91 -23.38 -36.79
C ALA A 51 15.64 -23.96 -38.18
N LYS A 52 14.41 -23.84 -38.70
CA LYS A 52 14.04 -24.30 -40.06
C LYS A 52 14.73 -23.49 -41.16
N LEU A 53 14.96 -22.19 -40.94
CA LEU A 53 15.71 -21.33 -41.87
C LEU A 53 17.19 -21.76 -41.98
N GLY A 54 17.74 -22.41 -40.96
CA GLY A 54 19.10 -22.97 -40.99
C GLY A 54 19.24 -24.23 -41.85
N GLU A 55 18.13 -24.86 -42.26
CA GLU A 55 18.14 -26.07 -43.10
C GLU A 55 18.29 -25.72 -44.60
N THR A 56 18.09 -24.45 -44.97
CA THR A 56 18.34 -23.94 -46.33
C THR A 56 19.83 -23.79 -46.59
N LYS A 57 20.32 -24.38 -47.69
CA LYS A 57 21.74 -24.41 -48.11
C LYS A 57 22.26 -23.04 -48.59
N GLU A 58 22.39 -22.09 -47.67
CA GLU A 58 22.95 -20.76 -47.97
C GLU A 58 24.30 -20.53 -47.26
N ALA A 59 24.98 -19.44 -47.65
CA ALA A 59 26.35 -19.10 -47.30
C ALA A 59 26.65 -19.18 -45.79
N GLU A 60 27.90 -19.52 -45.45
CA GLU A 60 28.37 -19.82 -44.09
C GLU A 60 28.03 -18.71 -43.05
N GLU A 61 28.11 -17.44 -43.46
CA GLU A 61 27.76 -16.27 -42.64
C GLU A 61 26.26 -16.21 -42.26
N LEU A 62 25.37 -16.65 -43.17
CA LEU A 62 23.94 -16.72 -42.88
C LEU A 62 23.65 -17.85 -41.87
N SER A 63 24.37 -18.96 -41.97
CA SER A 63 24.25 -20.09 -41.04
C SER A 63 24.67 -19.69 -39.61
N GLU A 64 25.70 -18.87 -39.45
CA GLU A 64 26.13 -18.37 -38.13
C GLU A 64 25.12 -17.39 -37.54
N SER A 65 24.69 -16.40 -38.34
CA SER A 65 23.66 -15.43 -37.93
C SER A 65 22.34 -16.11 -37.51
N VAL A 66 21.91 -17.15 -38.23
CA VAL A 66 20.71 -17.93 -37.91
C VAL A 66 20.86 -18.67 -36.57
N LYS A 67 22.04 -19.21 -36.27
CA LYS A 67 22.30 -19.87 -34.97
C LYS A 67 22.25 -18.87 -33.81
N GLU A 68 22.86 -17.69 -33.99
CA GLU A 68 22.83 -16.63 -32.98
C GLU A 68 21.41 -16.15 -32.71
N CYS A 69 20.63 -15.83 -33.75
CA CYS A 69 19.22 -15.43 -33.61
C CYS A 69 18.39 -16.48 -32.89
N ARG A 70 18.60 -17.77 -33.20
CA ARG A 70 17.93 -18.88 -32.53
C ARG A 70 18.27 -18.95 -31.05
N ALA A 71 19.56 -18.78 -30.72
CA ALA A 71 20.05 -18.80 -29.35
C ALA A 71 19.44 -17.66 -28.54
N VAL A 72 19.46 -16.42 -29.07
CA VAL A 72 18.87 -15.25 -28.43
C VAL A 72 17.36 -15.43 -28.18
N ALA A 73 16.61 -15.95 -29.16
CA ALA A 73 15.18 -16.22 -28.98
C ALA A 73 14.93 -17.24 -27.85
N TYR A 74 15.73 -18.30 -27.81
CA TYR A 74 15.62 -19.34 -26.78
C TYR A 74 16.03 -18.84 -25.38
N GLU A 75 17.12 -18.08 -25.28
CA GLU A 75 17.58 -17.48 -24.03
C GLU A 75 16.54 -16.50 -23.47
N ASN A 76 15.98 -15.63 -24.30
CA ASN A 76 14.90 -14.74 -23.89
C ASN A 76 13.66 -15.52 -23.42
N ALA A 77 13.29 -16.61 -24.09
CA ALA A 77 12.20 -17.47 -23.63
C ALA A 77 12.47 -18.05 -22.24
N GLN A 78 13.71 -18.46 -21.98
CA GLN A 78 14.11 -19.02 -20.69
C GLN A 78 14.13 -17.95 -19.59
N VAL A 79 14.61 -16.74 -19.86
CA VAL A 79 14.55 -15.61 -18.93
C VAL A 79 13.10 -15.25 -18.59
N ILE A 80 12.21 -15.18 -19.58
CA ILE A 80 10.79 -14.89 -19.35
C ILE A 80 10.13 -15.99 -18.51
N LYS A 81 10.44 -17.26 -18.79
CA LYS A 81 9.98 -18.38 -17.97
C LYS A 81 10.43 -18.25 -16.51
N ASP A 82 11.69 -17.87 -16.28
CA ASP A 82 12.22 -17.73 -14.92
C ASP A 82 11.55 -16.57 -14.18
N VAL A 83 11.36 -15.42 -14.83
CA VAL A 83 10.60 -14.28 -14.29
C VAL A 83 9.16 -14.68 -13.98
N ARG A 84 8.47 -15.34 -14.92
CA ARG A 84 7.10 -15.81 -14.74
C ARG A 84 6.99 -16.77 -13.56
N THR A 85 7.93 -17.71 -13.43
CA THR A 85 7.96 -18.68 -12.33
C THR A 85 8.20 -18.00 -11.00
N PHE A 86 9.08 -17.00 -10.94
CA PHE A 86 9.30 -16.20 -9.75
C PHE A 86 8.04 -15.42 -9.34
N LEU A 87 7.38 -14.76 -10.30
CA LEU A 87 6.14 -14.02 -10.05
C LEU A 87 5.00 -14.94 -9.60
N ASP A 88 4.81 -16.09 -10.27
CA ASP A 88 3.81 -17.10 -9.89
C ASP A 88 4.08 -17.62 -8.46
N PHE A 89 5.33 -17.89 -8.10
CA PHE A 89 5.70 -18.28 -6.74
C PHE A 89 5.42 -17.17 -5.71
N TYR A 90 5.80 -15.93 -6.01
CA TYR A 90 5.68 -14.80 -5.09
C TYR A 90 4.22 -14.42 -4.85
N LEU A 91 3.40 -14.47 -5.92
CA LEU A 91 2.02 -14.00 -5.93
C LEU A 91 0.99 -15.09 -5.56
N LYS A 92 1.32 -16.39 -5.70
CA LYS A 92 0.44 -17.49 -5.27
C LYS A 92 0.20 -17.56 -3.77
N SER A 93 1.05 -16.94 -2.97
CA SER A 93 0.84 -16.86 -1.54
C SER A 93 -0.23 -15.79 -1.28
N ASP A 94 -1.41 -16.20 -0.79
CA ASP A 94 -2.50 -15.29 -0.35
C ASP A 94 -1.98 -14.16 0.57
N LYS A 95 -0.88 -14.42 1.28
CA LYS A 95 -0.25 -13.45 2.18
C LYS A 95 0.46 -12.32 1.43
N THR A 96 0.99 -12.55 0.23
CA THR A 96 1.81 -11.57 -0.49
C THR A 96 0.95 -10.55 -1.23
N SER A 97 -0.08 -11.00 -1.95
CA SER A 97 -1.05 -10.11 -2.59
C SER A 97 -1.83 -9.28 -1.55
N THR A 98 -2.24 -9.91 -0.44
CA THR A 98 -2.82 -9.20 0.71
C THR A 98 -1.85 -8.16 1.30
N HIS A 99 -0.57 -8.48 1.40
CA HIS A 99 0.45 -7.53 1.88
C HIS A 99 0.55 -6.30 0.97
N ILE A 100 0.64 -6.50 -0.35
CA ILE A 100 0.72 -5.40 -1.34
C ILE A 100 -0.50 -4.49 -1.26
N ILE A 101 -1.70 -5.06 -1.10
CA ILE A 101 -2.94 -4.30 -0.94
C ILE A 101 -2.90 -3.46 0.34
N LEU A 102 -2.48 -4.06 1.46
CA LEU A 102 -2.37 -3.37 2.74
C LEU A 102 -1.31 -2.27 2.71
N GLU A 103 -0.18 -2.46 2.03
CA GLU A 103 0.82 -1.40 1.82
C GLU A 103 0.22 -0.22 1.05
N ARG A 104 -0.48 -0.48 -0.06
CA ARG A 104 -1.19 0.56 -0.81
C ARG A 104 -2.18 1.31 0.09
N ASP A 105 -2.97 0.59 0.88
CA ASP A 105 -3.98 1.21 1.76
C ASP A 105 -3.34 2.05 2.85
N ALA A 106 -2.21 1.61 3.41
CA ALA A 106 -1.40 2.41 4.31
C ALA A 106 -0.94 3.71 3.63
N TYR A 107 -0.41 3.64 2.40
CA TYR A 107 -0.01 4.84 1.64
C TYR A 107 -1.18 5.80 1.39
N MET A 108 -2.35 5.28 0.99
CA MET A 108 -3.54 6.09 0.76
C MET A 108 -4.03 6.76 2.04
N LYS A 109 -4.01 6.05 3.17
CA LYS A 109 -4.33 6.62 4.50
C LYS A 109 -3.34 7.69 4.92
N ILE A 110 -2.04 7.44 4.76
CA ILE A 110 -0.99 8.42 5.03
C ILE A 110 -1.20 9.69 4.20
N TYR A 111 -1.52 9.55 2.91
CA TYR A 111 -1.81 10.68 2.05
C TYR A 111 -3.04 11.46 2.52
N GLN A 112 -4.12 10.77 2.88
CA GLN A 112 -5.33 11.39 3.43
C GLN A 112 -5.03 12.16 4.72
N ILE A 113 -4.25 11.58 5.63
CA ILE A 113 -3.81 12.21 6.88
C ILE A 113 -3.00 13.49 6.58
N PHE A 114 -2.04 13.43 5.65
CA PHE A 114 -1.24 14.61 5.27
C PHE A 114 -2.05 15.69 4.52
N LYS A 115 -3.21 15.34 3.98
CA LYS A 115 -4.16 16.27 3.34
C LYS A 115 -5.26 16.75 4.28
N TRP A 116 -5.21 16.38 5.56
CA TRP A 116 -6.12 16.91 6.56
C TRP A 116 -6.10 18.44 6.55
N ASP A 117 -7.27 19.05 6.47
CA ASP A 117 -7.46 20.49 6.31
C ASP A 117 -7.51 21.25 7.64
N GLY A 118 -7.52 20.51 8.75
CA GLY A 118 -7.61 21.08 10.08
C GLY A 118 -9.01 21.38 10.60
N ALA A 119 -10.04 20.86 9.94
CA ALA A 119 -11.42 21.16 10.31
C ALA A 119 -11.83 20.48 11.63
N ASP A 120 -11.65 19.15 11.72
CA ASP A 120 -12.03 18.34 12.88
C ASP A 120 -10.96 17.28 13.16
N VAL A 121 -10.41 17.29 14.38
CA VAL A 121 -9.37 16.36 14.81
C VAL A 121 -9.90 14.92 15.00
N ARG A 122 -11.21 14.73 15.13
CA ARG A 122 -11.84 13.41 15.28
C ARG A 122 -11.76 12.59 14.00
N ASP A 123 -11.82 13.25 12.84
CA ASP A 123 -11.57 12.59 11.56
C ASP A 123 -10.11 12.15 11.45
N LEU A 124 -9.17 13.02 11.83
CA LEU A 124 -7.75 12.68 11.88
C LEU A 124 -7.50 11.49 12.80
N ARG A 125 -8.09 11.47 14.00
CA ARG A 125 -8.04 10.34 14.93
C ARG A 125 -8.53 9.06 14.27
N ARG A 126 -9.71 9.09 13.61
CA ARG A 126 -10.27 7.91 12.95
C ARG A 126 -9.31 7.36 11.90
N TRP A 127 -8.75 8.23 11.05
CA TRP A 127 -7.81 7.79 10.01
C TRP A 127 -6.50 7.22 10.57
N ILE A 128 -6.02 7.74 11.70
CA ILE A 128 -4.84 7.21 12.41
C ILE A 128 -5.12 5.82 13.00
N VAL A 129 -6.32 5.59 13.51
CA VAL A 129 -6.75 4.26 13.98
C VAL A 129 -6.82 3.29 12.80
N ASP A 130 -7.47 3.67 11.70
CA ASP A 130 -7.54 2.84 10.49
C ASP A 130 -6.13 2.48 9.97
N LEU A 131 -5.21 3.46 9.93
CA LEU A 131 -3.82 3.24 9.51
C LEU A 131 -3.09 2.27 10.45
N ARG A 132 -3.32 2.36 11.76
CA ARG A 132 -2.71 1.44 12.73
C ARG A 132 -3.14 0.01 12.49
N GLU A 133 -4.44 -0.23 12.27
CA GLU A 133 -4.96 -1.57 12.00
C GLU A 133 -4.35 -2.18 10.74
N ILE A 134 -4.10 -1.36 9.70
CA ILE A 134 -3.39 -1.79 8.50
C ILE A 134 -1.94 -2.13 8.84
N CYS A 135 -1.24 -1.22 9.52
CA CYS A 135 0.18 -1.40 9.89
C CYS A 135 0.40 -2.65 10.75
N ASP A 136 -0.50 -2.96 11.70
CA ASP A 136 -0.41 -4.14 12.55
C ASP A 136 -0.48 -5.45 11.74
N LYS A 137 -1.23 -5.46 10.63
CA LYS A 137 -1.33 -6.63 9.72
C LYS A 137 -0.06 -6.85 8.89
N ILE A 138 0.69 -5.79 8.59
CA ILE A 138 1.92 -5.83 7.76
C ILE A 138 3.23 -5.65 8.56
N GLY A 139 3.14 -5.50 9.88
CA GLY A 139 4.30 -5.39 10.77
C GLY A 139 5.01 -4.04 10.72
N LEU A 140 4.31 -2.95 10.39
CA LEU A 140 4.84 -1.59 10.38
C LEU A 140 4.50 -0.82 11.66
N ASN A 141 5.33 0.17 12.00
CA ASN A 141 5.06 1.08 13.13
C ASN A 141 4.62 2.46 12.62
N ILE A 142 3.42 2.89 13.00
CA ILE A 142 2.84 4.17 12.60
C ILE A 142 3.71 5.39 12.96
N ARG A 143 4.52 5.32 14.03
CA ARG A 143 5.41 6.41 14.47
C ARG A 143 6.51 6.70 13.45
N ASP A 144 6.89 5.72 12.66
CA ASP A 144 7.91 5.87 11.62
C ASP A 144 7.33 6.47 10.33
N LEU A 145 5.99 6.44 10.18
CA LEU A 145 5.28 6.84 8.98
C LEU A 145 4.71 8.27 9.06
N LEU A 146 4.36 8.74 10.26
CA LEU A 146 3.71 10.04 10.46
C LEU A 146 4.64 11.08 11.09
N ASN A 147 4.72 12.24 10.42
CA ASN A 147 5.36 13.42 11.00
C ASN A 147 4.29 14.38 11.55
N PHE A 148 3.94 14.21 12.83
CA PHE A 148 2.91 14.98 13.51
C PHE A 148 3.15 16.50 13.53
N LYS A 149 4.41 16.95 13.45
CA LYS A 149 4.73 18.39 13.36
C LYS A 149 4.14 19.06 12.12
N LYS A 150 3.84 18.28 11.08
CA LYS A 150 3.23 18.79 9.83
C LYS A 150 1.70 18.70 9.82
N LEU A 151 1.10 18.07 10.82
CA LEU A 151 -0.33 17.83 10.87
C LEU A 151 -1.09 18.93 11.62
N THR A 152 -0.42 19.79 12.38
CA THR A 152 -1.05 20.86 13.17
C THR A 152 -1.61 21.98 12.29
N SER A 153 -2.90 22.29 12.43
CA SER A 153 -3.55 23.37 11.68
C SER A 153 -3.36 24.73 12.33
N GLN A 154 -3.30 24.72 13.66
CA GLN A 154 -2.84 25.84 14.47
C GLN A 154 -1.55 25.43 15.19
N PRO A 155 -0.59 26.35 15.36
CA PRO A 155 0.60 26.05 16.15
C PRO A 155 0.17 25.67 17.58
N VAL A 156 0.72 24.57 18.08
CA VAL A 156 0.49 24.16 19.47
C VAL A 156 1.06 25.25 20.38
N PRO A 157 0.27 25.82 21.32
CA PRO A 157 0.76 26.84 22.23
C PRO A 157 1.98 26.36 23.02
N PRO A 158 3.03 27.20 23.20
CA PRO A 158 4.28 26.80 23.87
C PRO A 158 4.10 26.22 25.26
N GLU A 159 3.07 26.67 25.98
CA GLU A 159 2.73 26.19 27.32
C GLU A 159 2.28 24.73 27.35
N LEU A 160 1.74 24.23 26.23
CA LEU A 160 1.21 22.87 26.11
C LEU A 160 2.24 21.86 25.58
N VAL A 161 3.46 22.29 25.26
CA VAL A 161 4.53 21.44 24.69
C VAL A 161 4.93 20.29 25.63
N LYS A 162 4.69 20.44 26.94
CA LYS A 162 4.93 19.40 27.95
C LYS A 162 3.86 18.30 27.94
N PHE A 163 2.71 18.55 27.33
CA PHE A 163 1.64 17.59 27.14
C PHE A 163 1.76 17.00 25.73
N PRO A 164 1.51 15.69 25.53
CA PRO A 164 1.68 15.04 24.22
C PRO A 164 0.57 15.46 23.24
N VAL A 165 0.56 16.73 22.81
CA VAL A 165 -0.34 17.26 21.80
C VAL A 165 0.31 17.09 20.43
N TYR A 166 -0.36 16.36 19.55
CA TYR A 166 0.15 15.98 18.22
C TYR A 166 -0.47 16.79 17.08
N ALA A 167 -1.72 17.22 17.25
CA ALA A 167 -2.44 18.05 16.30
C ALA A 167 -3.45 18.94 17.04
N LEU A 168 -3.72 20.12 16.51
CA LEU A 168 -4.72 21.07 17.01
C LEU A 168 -5.57 21.52 15.82
N ASP A 169 -6.89 21.33 15.94
CA ASP A 169 -7.84 21.77 14.91
C ASP A 169 -8.29 23.22 15.10
N ARG A 170 -9.11 23.73 14.17
CA ARG A 170 -9.60 25.11 14.21
C ARG A 170 -10.60 25.39 15.32
N GLN A 171 -11.18 24.36 15.93
CA GLN A 171 -12.18 24.45 16.99
C GLN A 171 -11.55 24.40 18.38
N GLY A 172 -10.24 24.19 18.49
CA GLY A 172 -9.53 24.11 19.77
C GLY A 172 -9.42 22.70 20.33
N TYR A 173 -9.75 21.65 19.56
CA TYR A 173 -9.56 20.27 19.98
C TYR A 173 -8.20 19.73 19.54
N CYS A 174 -7.59 18.97 20.46
CA CYS A 174 -6.25 18.43 20.37
C CYS A 174 -6.29 16.91 20.16
N LEU A 175 -5.47 16.39 19.25
CA LEU A 175 -5.11 14.98 19.23
C LEU A 175 -4.01 14.73 20.26
N THR A 176 -4.25 13.80 21.19
CA THR A 176 -3.33 13.51 22.28
C THR A 176 -3.34 12.04 22.68
N GLY A 177 -2.68 11.70 23.77
CA GLY A 177 -2.53 10.35 24.29
C GLY A 177 -1.34 9.59 23.67
N PRO A 178 -0.71 8.66 24.41
CA PRO A 178 0.46 7.93 23.95
C PRO A 178 0.19 7.07 22.70
N ALA A 179 -1.07 6.74 22.43
CA ALA A 179 -1.50 6.00 21.26
C ALA A 179 -2.22 6.88 20.21
N PHE A 180 -2.15 8.21 20.28
CA PHE A 180 -2.78 9.12 19.31
C PHE A 180 -4.31 8.91 19.19
N ASP A 181 -4.95 8.54 20.29
CA ASP A 181 -6.31 8.00 20.35
C ASP A 181 -7.24 8.86 21.22
N MET A 182 -6.71 9.89 21.87
CA MET A 182 -7.47 10.81 22.71
C MET A 182 -7.73 12.11 21.98
N VAL A 183 -8.92 12.67 22.21
CA VAL A 183 -9.30 14.01 21.75
C VAL A 183 -9.76 14.79 22.96
N LEU A 184 -9.09 15.90 23.25
CA LEU A 184 -9.40 16.79 24.36
C LEU A 184 -9.48 18.23 23.86
N HIS A 185 -10.36 19.03 24.45
CA HIS A 185 -10.33 20.47 24.22
C HIS A 185 -9.09 21.09 24.87
N ILE A 186 -8.57 22.16 24.30
CA ILE A 186 -7.36 22.84 24.79
C ILE A 186 -7.46 23.25 26.26
N ASP A 187 -8.65 23.63 26.71
CA ASP A 187 -8.89 24.03 28.10
C ASP A 187 -8.85 22.82 29.06
N GLU A 188 -9.38 21.67 28.64
CA GLU A 188 -9.29 20.42 29.42
C GLU A 188 -7.83 19.97 29.58
N VAL A 189 -7.00 20.19 28.55
CA VAL A 189 -5.56 19.91 28.62
C VAL A 189 -4.89 20.80 29.67
N ARG A 190 -5.23 22.10 29.70
CA ARG A 190 -4.71 23.05 30.70
C ARG A 190 -5.07 22.62 32.12
N GLU A 191 -6.34 22.27 32.34
CA GLU A 191 -6.81 21.80 33.65
C GLU A 191 -6.07 20.53 34.12
N GLN A 192 -5.79 19.59 33.21
CA GLN A 192 -5.02 18.39 33.54
C GLN A 192 -3.55 18.71 33.86
N MET A 193 -2.94 19.66 33.15
CA MET A 193 -1.57 20.09 33.44
C MET A 193 -1.45 20.79 34.80
N ASP A 194 -2.43 21.62 35.15
CA ASP A 194 -2.47 22.31 36.45
C ASP A 194 -2.72 21.32 37.60
N SER A 195 -3.60 20.34 37.38
CA SER A 195 -3.87 19.28 38.36
C SER A 195 -2.64 18.39 38.61
N ASN A 196 -1.90 18.04 37.56
CA ASN A 196 -0.67 17.25 37.66
C ASN A 196 0.53 18.05 38.20
N SER A 197 0.51 19.39 38.10
CA SER A 197 1.58 20.24 38.65
C SER A 197 1.38 20.54 40.14
N ASN A 198 0.16 20.37 40.65
CA ASN A 198 -0.21 20.56 42.06
C ASN A 198 -0.28 19.24 42.85
N ALA A 199 0.06 18.11 42.23
CA ALA A 199 0.16 16.78 42.82
C ALA A 199 1.63 16.39 43.04
#